data_AF-A0A7C9G0I9-F1
#
_entry.id   AF-A0A7C9G0I9-F1
#
_cell.length_a   1.000
_cell.length_b   1.000
_cell.length_c   1.000
_cell.angle_alpha   90.00
_cell.angle_beta   90.00
_cell.angle_gamma   90.00
#
_symmetry.space_group_name_H-M   'P 1'
#
loop_
_entity.id
_entity.type
_entity.pdbx_description
1 polymer ?
#
loop_
_entity_poly.entity_id
_entity_poly.type
_entity_poly.pdbx_seq_one_letter_code
_entity_poly.pdbx_strand_id
1 'polypeptide(L)'
;MEEESMPTVIVTDGAAVADGGSLWIQVSVNGQIRNYGLDRALASRGTPRHDAISGANGLLSKGERQELLSLLERIADPGALAGIAGTFMQVLKQSAGE
;
A
#
# COMPACT_ATOMS: atom_id res chain seq x y z
N MET A 1 27.11 9.24 -19.41
CA MET A 1 25.73 9.59 -19.01
C MET A 1 25.19 8.34 -18.37
N GLU A 2 25.42 8.16 -17.06
CA GLU A 2 24.65 7.19 -16.31
C GLU A 2 23.21 7.70 -16.31
N GLU A 3 22.36 7.10 -17.14
CA GLU A 3 20.95 7.03 -16.84
C GLU A 3 20.87 6.31 -15.48
N GLU A 4 20.86 7.08 -14.39
CA GLU A 4 20.33 6.61 -13.11
C GLU A 4 18.88 6.24 -13.41
N SER A 5 18.68 5.02 -13.92
CA SER A 5 17.40 4.49 -14.32
C SER A 5 16.55 4.51 -13.08
N MET A 6 15.66 5.50 -13.01
CA MET A 6 14.73 5.67 -11.91
C MET A 6 14.07 4.31 -11.68
N PRO A 7 13.99 3.81 -10.43
CA PRO A 7 13.40 2.52 -10.17
C PRO A 7 12.02 2.49 -10.81
N THR A 8 11.79 1.56 -11.74
CA THR A 8 10.47 1.43 -12.37
C THR A 8 9.53 0.86 -11.31
N VAL A 9 8.62 1.70 -10.83
CA VAL A 9 7.60 1.33 -9.84
C VAL A 9 6.26 1.21 -10.55
N ILE A 10 5.69 0.01 -10.55
CA ILE A 10 4.35 -0.27 -11.07
C ILE A 10 3.46 -0.62 -9.89
N VAL A 11 2.30 0.03 -9.80
CA VAL A 11 1.28 -0.29 -8.80
C VAL A 11 0.07 -0.85 -9.50
N THR A 12 -0.42 -1.97 -8.99
CA THR A 12 -1.70 -2.56 -9.36
C THR A 12 -2.55 -2.64 -8.11
N ASP A 13 -3.83 -2.29 -8.19
CA ASP A 13 -4.72 -2.29 -7.05
C ASP A 13 -6.04 -3.02 -7.31
N GLY A 14 -6.67 -3.45 -6.23
CA GLY A 14 -7.97 -4.10 -6.30
C GLY A 14 -8.66 -4.22 -4.95
N ALA A 15 -9.94 -4.60 -4.99
CA ALA A 15 -10.78 -4.78 -3.82
C ALA A 15 -11.23 -6.24 -3.72
N ALA A 16 -11.05 -6.84 -2.54
CA ALA A 16 -11.59 -8.14 -2.21
C ALA A 16 -13.08 -8.00 -1.90
N VAL A 17 -13.92 -8.49 -2.82
CA VAL A 17 -15.38 -8.53 -2.65
C VAL A 17 -15.83 -9.54 -1.59
N ALA A 18 -15.02 -10.58 -1.34
CA ALA A 18 -15.37 -11.69 -0.44
C ALA A 18 -15.46 -11.26 1.04
N ASP A 19 -14.56 -10.40 1.50
CA ASP A 19 -14.48 -9.97 2.91
C ASP A 19 -15.23 -8.67 3.20
N GLY A 20 -16.04 -8.20 2.24
CA GLY A 20 -16.81 -6.97 2.37
C GLY A 20 -16.00 -5.69 2.17
N GLY A 21 -14.90 -5.74 1.40
CA GLY A 21 -14.23 -4.54 0.91
C GLY A 21 -12.79 -4.33 1.36
N SER A 22 -12.10 -5.35 1.88
CA SER A 22 -10.64 -5.27 2.08
C SER A 22 -9.94 -4.94 0.76
N LEU A 23 -8.92 -4.10 0.83
CA LEU A 23 -8.23 -3.58 -0.34
C LEU A 23 -6.85 -4.22 -0.46
N TRP A 24 -6.31 -4.31 -1.67
CA TRP A 24 -4.96 -4.78 -1.89
C TRP A 24 -4.24 -3.93 -2.93
N ILE A 25 -2.93 -3.84 -2.80
CA ILE A 25 -2.04 -3.29 -3.81
C ILE A 25 -0.88 -4.25 -4.04
N GLN A 26 -0.43 -4.31 -5.28
CA GLN A 26 0.78 -4.99 -5.69
C GLN A 26 1.75 -3.93 -6.21
N VAL A 27 2.92 -3.84 -5.60
CA VAL A 27 3.98 -2.91 -5.97
C VAL A 27 5.12 -3.72 -6.59
N SER A 28 5.41 -3.47 -7.86
CA SER A 28 6.58 -4.02 -8.54
C SER A 28 7.67 -2.96 -8.61
N VAL A 29 8.84 -3.22 -8.04
CA VAL A 29 9.99 -2.32 -8.07
C VAL A 29 11.13 -3.02 -8.81
N ASN A 30 11.53 -2.50 -9.98
CA ASN A 30 12.52 -3.15 -10.85
C ASN A 30 12.21 -4.64 -11.13
N GLY A 31 10.92 -4.98 -11.26
CA GLY A 31 10.46 -6.35 -11.50
C GLY A 31 10.27 -7.21 -10.24
N GLN A 32 10.67 -6.73 -9.06
CA GLN A 32 10.41 -7.42 -7.79
C GLN A 32 9.02 -7.05 -7.27
N ILE A 33 8.14 -8.04 -7.23
CA ILE A 33 6.74 -7.89 -6.81
C ILE A 33 6.59 -8.02 -5.30
N ARG A 34 5.89 -7.07 -4.68
CA ARG A 34 5.51 -7.07 -3.27
C ARG A 34 4.00 -6.84 -3.17
N ASN A 35 3.30 -7.72 -2.45
CA ASN A 35 1.86 -7.63 -2.25
C ASN A 35 1.55 -7.07 -0.86
N TYR A 36 0.54 -6.19 -0.80
CA TYR A 36 0.05 -5.60 0.43
C TYR A 36 -1.47 -5.65 0.48
N GLY A 37 -2.00 -5.90 1.67
CA GLY A 37 -3.42 -5.83 1.98
C GLY A 37 -3.69 -4.72 2.99
N LEU A 38 -4.84 -4.09 2.86
CA LEU A 38 -5.41 -3.14 3.80
C LEU A 38 -6.73 -3.75 4.28
N ASP A 39 -6.77 -4.09 5.56
CA ASP A 39 -7.97 -4.58 6.18
C ASP A 39 -9.02 -3.46 6.22
N ARG A 40 -10.04 -3.66 5.40
CA ARG A 40 -11.22 -2.79 5.37
C ARG A 40 -12.50 -3.62 5.36
N ALA A 41 -12.38 -4.88 5.78
CA ALA A 41 -13.47 -5.81 5.89
C ALA A 41 -14.57 -5.25 6.79
N LEU A 42 -15.82 -5.49 6.43
CA LEU A 42 -16.96 -5.03 7.23
C LEU A 42 -16.92 -5.63 8.65
N ALA A 43 -16.47 -6.88 8.77
CA ALA A 43 -16.32 -7.59 10.04
C ALA A 43 -15.25 -6.99 10.96
N SER A 44 -14.25 -6.29 10.41
CA SER A 44 -13.18 -5.66 11.18
C SER A 44 -13.52 -4.24 11.62
N ARG A 45 -14.64 -3.67 11.14
CA ARG A 45 -15.03 -2.29 11.41
C ARG A 45 -15.22 -2.06 12.92
N GLY A 46 -14.55 -1.04 13.46
CA GLY A 46 -14.58 -0.72 14.89
C GLY A 46 -13.59 -1.52 15.74
N THR A 47 -12.76 -2.35 15.12
CA THR A 47 -11.63 -3.03 15.77
C THR A 47 -10.31 -2.33 15.39
N PRO A 48 -9.23 -2.48 16.17
CA PRO A 48 -7.91 -1.96 15.81
C PRO A 48 -7.29 -2.67 14.57
N ARG A 49 -7.96 -3.69 14.03
CA ARG A 49 -7.59 -4.30 12.76
C ARG A 49 -8.13 -3.54 11.57
N HIS A 50 -9.19 -2.74 11.74
CA HIS A 50 -9.63 -1.84 10.68
C HIS A 50 -8.49 -0.87 10.35
N ASP A 51 -8.18 -0.73 9.07
CA ASP A 51 -7.04 0.03 8.57
C ASP A 51 -5.66 -0.58 8.84
N ALA A 52 -5.59 -1.84 9.28
CA ALA A 52 -4.33 -2.57 9.38
C ALA A 52 -3.77 -2.91 8.00
N ILE A 53 -2.48 -2.61 7.80
CA ILE A 53 -1.77 -2.95 6.57
C ILE A 53 -0.93 -4.21 6.81
N SER A 54 -1.07 -5.19 5.93
CA SER A 54 -0.35 -6.47 5.95
C SER A 54 0.41 -6.67 4.64
N GLY A 55 1.53 -7.38 4.72
CA GLY A 55 2.34 -7.81 3.58
C GLY A 55 2.42 -9.33 3.54
N ALA A 56 3.34 -9.86 2.75
CA ALA A 56 3.52 -11.31 2.61
C ALA A 56 3.76 -12.06 3.93
N ASN A 57 4.36 -11.40 4.93
CA ASN A 57 4.73 -11.99 6.22
C ASN A 57 3.79 -11.61 7.37
N GLY A 58 2.64 -10.96 7.08
CA GLY A 58 1.70 -10.49 8.10
C GLY A 58 1.65 -8.96 8.24
N LEU A 59 1.22 -8.48 9.41
CA LEU A 59 1.07 -7.04 9.70
C LEU A 59 2.40 -6.30 9.53
N LEU A 60 2.38 -5.17 8.82
CA LEU A 60 3.56 -4.34 8.65
C LEU A 60 3.92 -3.65 9.97
N SER A 61 5.21 -3.66 10.28
CA SER A 61 5.81 -2.83 11.33
C SER A 61 5.79 -1.35 10.94
N LYS A 62 5.96 -0.43 11.90
CA LYS A 62 6.05 1.03 11.62
C LYS A 62 7.12 1.35 10.57
N GLY A 63 8.31 0.73 10.66
CA GLY A 63 9.37 0.91 9.66
C GLY A 63 8.98 0.45 8.26
N GLU A 64 8.30 -0.70 8.14
CA GLU A 64 7.83 -1.21 6.85
C GLU A 64 6.73 -0.34 6.24
N ARG A 65 5.86 0.24 7.08
CA ARG A 65 4.85 1.21 6.64
C ARG A 65 5.51 2.49 6.12
N GLN A 66 6.56 2.99 6.79
CA GLN A 66 7.31 4.16 6.33
C GLN A 66 8.05 3.90 5.01
N GLU A 67 8.62 2.72 4.84
CA GLU A 67 9.25 2.32 3.59
C GLU A 67 8.21 2.25 2.46
N LEU A 68 7.05 1.62 2.71
CA LEU A 68 5.96 1.54 1.74
C LEU A 68 5.44 2.95 1.37
N LEU A 69 5.25 3.82 2.34
CA LEU A 69 4.84 5.21 2.10
C LEU A 69 5.87 5.93 1.21
N SER A 70 7.16 5.81 1.55
CA SER A 70 8.25 6.41 0.77
C SER A 70 8.31 5.87 -0.66
N LEU A 71 8.05 4.58 -0.86
CA LEU A 71 7.98 3.96 -2.19
C LEU A 71 6.81 4.51 -3.01
N LEU A 72 5.63 4.63 -2.40
CA LEU A 72 4.45 5.17 -3.06
C LEU A 72 4.61 6.68 -3.37
N GLU A 73 5.24 7.46 -2.49
CA GLU A 73 5.53 8.88 -2.73
C GLU A 73 6.57 9.13 -3.82
N ARG A 74 7.42 8.13 -4.14
CA ARG A 74 8.37 8.21 -5.26
C ARG A 74 7.73 7.96 -6.62
N ILE A 75 6.46 7.54 -6.66
CA ILE A 75 5.71 7.42 -7.90
C ILE A 75 5.35 8.83 -8.36
N ALA A 76 5.98 9.28 -9.44
CA ALA A 76 5.86 10.64 -9.95
C ALA A 76 4.47 10.96 -10.54
N ASP A 77 3.65 9.94 -10.83
CA ASP A 77 2.33 10.11 -11.41
C ASP A 77 1.23 10.09 -10.32
N PRO A 78 0.63 11.24 -9.98
CA PRO A 78 -0.46 11.31 -9.02
C PRO A 78 -1.73 10.60 -9.50
N GLY A 79 -1.87 10.35 -10.82
CA GLY A 79 -2.97 9.56 -11.40
C GLY A 79 -2.84 8.07 -11.09
N ALA A 80 -1.62 7.53 -11.08
CA ALA A 80 -1.29 6.16 -10.68
C ALA A 80 -1.51 5.92 -9.19
N LEU A 81 -1.59 6.99 -8.39
CA LEU A 81 -1.94 6.96 -6.97
C LEU A 81 -3.42 7.27 -6.72
N ALA A 82 -4.22 7.56 -7.76
CA ALA A 82 -5.64 7.77 -7.61
C ALA A 82 -6.35 6.44 -7.30
N GLY A 83 -7.32 6.45 -6.38
CA GLY A 83 -8.12 5.26 -6.04
C GLY A 83 -7.62 4.49 -4.82
N ILE A 84 -7.45 3.17 -4.96
CA ILE A 84 -7.14 2.28 -3.83
C ILE A 84 -5.71 2.55 -3.31
N ALA A 85 -4.73 2.75 -4.21
CA ALA A 85 -3.37 3.12 -3.82
C ALA A 85 -3.34 4.41 -2.99
N GLY A 86 -4.15 5.42 -3.35
CA GLY A 86 -4.31 6.65 -2.56
C GLY A 86 -4.93 6.41 -1.18
N THR A 87 -5.85 5.45 -1.08
CA THR A 87 -6.40 5.03 0.22
C THR A 87 -5.32 4.43 1.11
N PHE A 88 -4.45 3.56 0.57
CA PHE A 88 -3.30 3.04 1.30
C PHE A 88 -2.38 4.16 1.77
N MET A 89 -2.05 5.14 0.92
CA MET A 89 -1.21 6.27 1.30
C MET A 89 -1.83 7.10 2.44
N GLN A 90 -3.15 7.32 2.41
CA GLN A 90 -3.83 8.05 3.48
C GLN A 90 -3.72 7.32 4.82
N VAL A 91 -3.96 6.01 4.84
CA VAL A 91 -3.83 5.17 6.05
C VAL A 91 -2.39 5.15 6.55
N LEU A 92 -1.43 5.00 5.64
CA LEU A 92 0.00 5.05 5.98
C LEU A 92 0.39 6.40 6.61
N LYS A 93 -0.11 7.52 6.09
CA LYS A 93 0.13 8.86 6.64
C LYS A 93 -0.48 9.04 8.03
N GLN A 94 -1.68 8.50 8.26
CA GLN A 94 -2.32 8.54 9.58
C GLN A 94 -1.54 7.71 10.62
N SER A 95 -1.10 6.51 10.24
CA SER A 95 -0.33 5.63 11.14
C SER A 95 1.13 6.05 11.35
N ALA A 96 1.66 6.93 10.49
CA ALA A 96 3.01 7.49 10.61
C ALA A 96 3.13 8.59 11.68
N GLY A 97 2.03 9.30 11.93
CA GLY A 97 1.97 10.44 12.85
C GLY A 97 1.81 10.09 14.33
N GLU A 98 1.70 8.80 14.67
CA GLU A 98 1.63 8.26 16.04
C GLU A 98 3.01 7.94 16.63
#